data_AF-A0A7V5G6S8-F1
#
_entry.id   AF-A0A7V5G6S8-F1
#
_cell.length_a   1.000
_cell.length_b   1.000
_cell.length_c   1.000
_cell.angle_alpha   90.00
_cell.angle_beta   90.00
_cell.angle_gamma   90.00
#
_symmetry.space_group_name_H-M   'P 1'
#
loop_
_entity.id
_entity.type
_entity.pdbx_description
1 polymer ?
#
loop_
_entity_poly.entity_id
_entity_poly.type
_entity_poly.pdbx_seq_one_letter_code
_entity_poly.pdbx_strand_id
1 'polypeptide(L)'
;MEMKKALRQQQNEINDYALYSAFASMEKDVHNKSVYARIAREEKEHYMFWEKITGKKVEPNRWLIKWYMLLAMLLGTSFALKLAERREKEAQNLYRS
;
A
#
# COMPACT_ATOMS: atom_id res chain seq x y z
N MET A 1 -18.01 8.08 11.59
CA MET A 1 -17.19 7.07 10.90
C MET A 1 -16.87 5.98 11.91
N GLU A 2 -17.24 4.74 11.63
CA GLU A 2 -16.99 3.61 12.55
C GLU A 2 -15.48 3.43 12.78
N MET A 3 -15.00 3.40 14.03
CA MET A 3 -13.58 3.24 14.39
C MET A 3 -12.92 2.03 13.70
N LYS A 4 -13.69 0.95 13.50
CA LYS A 4 -13.23 -0.24 12.75
C LYS A 4 -12.89 0.07 11.28
N LYS A 5 -13.67 0.94 10.62
CA LYS A 5 -13.42 1.36 9.24
C LYS A 5 -12.15 2.23 9.18
N ALA A 6 -11.96 3.15 10.13
CA ALA A 6 -10.76 3.97 10.21
C ALA A 6 -9.49 3.15 10.44
N LEU A 7 -9.52 2.18 11.36
CA LEU A 7 -8.38 1.27 11.60
C LEU A 7 -8.09 0.37 10.39
N ARG A 8 -9.13 -0.10 9.69
CA ARG A 8 -8.94 -0.86 8.45
C ARG A 8 -8.27 0.00 7.37
N GLN A 9 -8.69 1.25 7.23
CA GLN A 9 -8.05 2.14 6.27
C GLN A 9 -6.61 2.42 6.66
N GLN A 10 -6.35 2.77 7.92
CA GLN A 10 -5.00 2.95 8.43
C GLN A 10 -4.09 1.74 8.12
N GLN A 11 -4.61 0.52 8.31
CA GLN A 11 -3.87 -0.71 7.99
C GLN A 11 -3.62 -0.87 6.49
N ASN A 12 -4.53 -0.44 5.62
CA ASN A 12 -4.32 -0.47 4.17
C ASN A 12 -3.20 0.50 3.78
N GLU A 13 -3.27 1.76 4.21
CA GLU A 13 -2.29 2.80 3.86
C GLU A 13 -0.87 2.41 4.28
N ILE A 14 -0.68 1.81 5.46
CA ILE A 14 0.66 1.35 5.88
C ILE A 14 1.14 0.13 5.10
N ASN A 15 0.22 -0.72 4.63
CA ASN A 15 0.55 -1.84 3.75
C ASN A 15 0.97 -1.33 2.36
N ASP A 16 0.22 -0.36 1.82
CA ASP A 16 0.47 0.22 0.50
C ASP A 16 1.78 1.01 0.51
N TYR A 17 2.04 1.83 1.53
CA TYR A 17 3.35 2.45 1.76
C TYR A 17 4.50 1.44 1.68
N ALA A 18 4.40 0.35 2.44
CA ALA A 18 5.46 -0.65 2.51
C ALA A 18 5.60 -1.42 1.18
N LEU A 19 4.50 -1.67 0.48
CA LEU A 19 4.49 -2.36 -0.80
C LEU A 19 5.11 -1.51 -1.92
N TYR A 20 4.68 -0.24 -2.07
CA TYR A 20 5.28 0.67 -3.05
C TYR A 20 6.74 0.98 -2.74
N SER A 21 7.11 1.05 -1.46
CA SER A 21 8.53 1.16 -1.07
C SER A 21 9.35 -0.06 -1.53
N ALA A 22 8.77 -1.26 -1.43
CA ALA A 22 9.41 -2.48 -1.88
C ALA A 22 9.52 -2.53 -3.42
N PHE A 23 8.46 -2.14 -4.14
CA PHE A 23 8.52 -2.00 -5.60
C PHE A 23 9.57 -0.98 -6.04
N ALA A 24 9.65 0.19 -5.40
CA ALA A 24 10.67 1.20 -5.69
C ALA A 24 12.10 0.66 -5.46
N SER A 25 12.29 -0.25 -4.49
CA SER A 25 13.60 -0.84 -4.21
C SER A 25 14.05 -1.85 -5.28
N MET A 26 13.11 -2.54 -5.92
CA MET A 26 13.37 -3.54 -6.96
C MET A 26 13.36 -2.97 -8.38
N GLU A 27 12.69 -1.83 -8.59
CA GLU A 27 12.50 -1.25 -9.91
C GLU A 27 13.83 -0.74 -10.49
N LYS A 28 14.08 -1.13 -11.74
CA LYS A 28 15.31 -0.78 -12.47
C LYS A 28 15.12 0.51 -13.24
N ASP A 29 13.92 0.75 -13.74
CA ASP A 29 13.60 1.98 -14.45
C ASP A 29 13.51 3.16 -13.47
N VAL A 30 14.34 4.18 -13.70
CA VAL A 30 14.45 5.33 -12.79
C VAL A 30 13.14 6.12 -12.70
N HIS A 31 12.41 6.22 -13.81
CA HIS A 31 11.12 6.91 -13.86
C HIS A 31 10.10 6.17 -13.00
N ASN A 32 9.89 4.87 -13.23
CA ASN A 32 8.96 4.05 -12.46
C ASN A 32 9.33 4.00 -10.97
N LYS A 33 10.62 3.87 -10.66
CA LYS A 33 11.11 3.94 -9.28
C LYS A 33 10.71 5.25 -8.59
N SER A 34 10.84 6.37 -9.29
CA SER A 34 10.43 7.69 -8.77
C SER A 34 8.92 7.77 -8.54
N VAL A 35 8.12 7.17 -9.43
CA VAL A 35 6.66 7.10 -9.31
C VAL A 35 6.28 6.28 -8.08
N TYR A 36 6.84 5.08 -7.90
CA TYR A 36 6.56 4.23 -6.72
C TYR A 36 6.99 4.90 -5.42
N ALA A 37 8.14 5.57 -5.40
CA ALA A 37 8.59 6.31 -4.21
C ALA A 37 7.66 7.48 -3.86
N ARG A 38 7.11 8.17 -4.88
CA ARG A 38 6.11 9.22 -4.68
C ARG A 38 4.81 8.66 -4.09
N ILE A 39 4.27 7.59 -4.69
CA ILE A 39 3.04 6.94 -4.20
C ILE A 39 3.25 6.45 -2.76
N ALA A 40 4.37 5.78 -2.46
CA ALA A 40 4.68 5.35 -1.11
C ALA A 40 4.63 6.53 -0.11
N ARG A 41 5.17 7.70 -0.48
CA ARG A 41 5.12 8.87 0.38
C ARG A 41 3.68 9.36 0.61
N GLU A 42 2.84 9.39 -0.42
CA GLU A 42 1.43 9.78 -0.32
C GLU A 42 0.67 8.85 0.64
N GLU A 43 0.81 7.54 0.48
CA GLU A 43 0.21 6.52 1.37
C GLU A 43 0.70 6.66 2.82
N LYS A 44 1.97 7.04 3.02
CA LYS A 44 2.51 7.30 4.36
C LYS A 44 1.86 8.55 4.99
N GLU A 45 1.62 9.58 4.22
CA GLU A 45 0.94 10.81 4.68
C GLU A 45 -0.52 10.50 5.07
N HIS A 46 -1.22 9.67 4.28
CA HIS A 46 -2.54 9.18 4.64
C HIS A 46 -2.53 8.32 5.92
N TYR A 47 -1.57 7.40 6.06
CA TYR A 47 -1.41 6.63 7.29
C TYR A 47 -1.29 7.55 8.52
N MET A 48 -0.47 8.60 8.43
CA MET A 48 -0.30 9.58 9.52
C MET A 48 -1.59 10.34 9.80
N PHE A 49 -2.37 10.67 8.76
CA PHE A 49 -3.70 11.27 8.94
C PHE A 49 -4.62 10.34 9.73
N TRP A 50 -4.68 9.05 9.37
CA TRP A 50 -5.50 8.08 10.08
C TRP A 50 -4.98 7.78 11.49
N GLU A 51 -3.67 7.75 11.71
CA GLU A 51 -3.06 7.59 13.04
C GLU A 51 -3.52 8.69 14.01
N LYS A 52 -3.64 9.93 13.53
CA LYS A 52 -4.16 11.06 14.33
C LYS A 52 -5.63 10.86 14.72
N ILE A 53 -6.42 10.19 13.88
CA ILE A 53 -7.85 9.94 14.11
C ILE A 53 -8.06 8.72 15.00
N THR A 54 -7.33 7.64 14.75
CA THR A 54 -7.49 6.36 15.47
C THR A 54 -6.76 6.34 16.80
N GLY A 55 -5.72 7.17 16.95
CA GLY A 55 -4.83 7.18 18.11
C GLY A 55 -3.98 5.91 18.26
N LYS A 56 -3.87 5.08 17.21
CA LYS A 56 -3.13 3.81 17.24
C LYS A 56 -2.00 3.81 16.23
N LYS A 57 -0.90 3.15 16.57
CA LYS A 57 0.17 2.78 15.63
C LYS A 57 -0.07 1.36 15.17
N VAL A 58 -0.08 1.14 13.85
CA VAL A 58 -0.20 -0.20 13.25
C VAL A 58 0.97 -0.42 12.29
N GLU A 59 1.45 -1.66 12.23
CA GLU A 59 2.58 -2.02 11.39
C GLU A 59 2.13 -2.63 10.05
N PRO A 60 2.97 -2.55 9.00
CA PRO A 60 2.70 -3.24 7.75
C PRO A 60 2.60 -4.75 7.93
N ASN A 61 1.66 -5.38 7.24
CA ASN A 61 1.55 -6.82 7.16
C ASN A 61 2.67 -7.40 6.29
N ARG A 62 3.70 -7.94 6.96
CA ARG A 62 4.90 -8.50 6.30
C ARG A 62 4.58 -9.68 5.39
N TRP A 63 3.53 -10.46 5.67
CA TRP A 63 3.12 -11.59 4.83
C TRP A 63 2.53 -11.12 3.51
N LEU A 64 1.69 -10.08 3.55
CA LEU A 64 1.14 -9.46 2.36
C LEU A 64 2.27 -8.94 1.46
N ILE A 65 3.23 -8.20 2.04
CA ILE A 65 4.36 -7.66 1.27
C ILE A 65 5.17 -8.80 0.63
N LYS A 66 5.53 -9.84 1.40
CA LYS A 66 6.26 -11.00 0.87
C LYS A 66 5.53 -11.69 -0.28
N TRP A 67 4.21 -11.81 -0.19
CA TRP A 67 3.39 -12.40 -1.25
C TRP A 67 3.48 -11.60 -2.55
N TYR A 68 3.30 -10.28 -2.51
CA TYR A 68 3.43 -9.45 -3.70
C TYR A 68 4.85 -9.40 -4.26
N MET A 69 5.86 -9.44 -3.39
CA MET A 69 7.26 -9.51 -3.81
C MET A 69 7.56 -10.83 -4.54
N LEU A 70 7.00 -11.94 -4.06
CA LEU A 70 7.09 -13.23 -4.74
C LEU A 70 6.41 -13.17 -6.12
N LEU A 71 5.23 -12.57 -6.23
CA LEU A 71 4.57 -12.37 -7.52
C LEU A 71 5.39 -11.47 -8.45
N ALA A 72 5.99 -10.40 -7.93
CA ALA A 72 6.84 -9.50 -8.71
C ALA A 72 8.08 -10.22 -9.26
N MET A 73 8.67 -11.12 -8.47
CA MET A 73 9.80 -11.94 -8.90
C MET A 73 9.42 -12.97 -9.96
N LEU A 74 8.25 -13.61 -9.84
CA LEU A 74 7.82 -14.69 -10.75
C LEU A 74 7.17 -14.18 -12.03
N LEU A 75 6.38 -13.11 -11.94
CA LEU A 75 5.49 -12.63 -13.00
C LEU A 75 5.81 -11.19 -13.46
N GLY A 76 6.81 -10.56 -12.85
CA GLY A 76 7.21 -9.18 -13.12
C GLY A 76 6.52 -8.14 -12.23
N THR A 77 7.19 -7.01 -12.02
CA THR A 77 6.72 -5.89 -11.18
C THR A 77 5.38 -5.34 -11.64
N SER A 78 5.18 -5.17 -12.96
CA SER A 78 3.93 -4.66 -13.53
C SER A 78 2.71 -5.55 -13.23
N PHE A 79 2.89 -6.87 -13.18
CA PHE A 79 1.81 -7.80 -12.82
C PHE A 79 1.44 -7.65 -11.34
N ALA A 80 2.45 -7.68 -10.46
CA ALA A 80 2.24 -7.53 -9.02
C ALA A 80 1.61 -6.16 -8.68
N LEU A 81 2.04 -5.10 -9.34
CA LEU A 81 1.49 -3.75 -9.21
C LEU A 81 0.00 -3.72 -9.58
N LYS A 82 -0.36 -4.23 -10.76
CA LYS A 82 -1.75 -4.22 -11.23
C LYS A 82 -2.67 -5.01 -10.30
N LEU A 83 -2.17 -6.09 -9.68
CA LEU A 83 -2.91 -6.84 -8.68
C LEU A 83 -3.09 -6.03 -7.37
N ALA A 84 -2.05 -5.28 -6.96
CA ALA A 84 -2.12 -4.40 -5.79
C ALA A 84 -3.13 -3.26 -5.99
N GLU A 85 -3.07 -2.57 -7.14
CA GLU A 85 -4.03 -1.51 -7.50
C GLU A 85 -5.48 -2.00 -7.53
N ARG A 86 -5.71 -3.25 -7.96
CA ARG A 86 -7.05 -3.84 -7.92
C ARG A 86 -7.55 -3.99 -6.48
N ARG A 87 -6.70 -4.46 -5.57
CA ARG A 87 -7.02 -4.57 -4.14
C ARG A 87 -7.34 -3.19 -3.54
N GLU A 88 -6.57 -2.16 -3.90
CA GLU A 88 -6.82 -0.78 -3.46
C GLU A 88 -8.18 -0.27 -3.94
N LYS A 89 -8.50 -0.46 -5.23
CA LYS A 89 -9.81 -0.08 -5.79
C LYS A 89 -10.97 -0.80 -5.10
N GLU A 90 -10.82 -2.09 -4.85
CA GLU A 90 -11.82 -2.88 -4.10
C GLU A 90 -11.98 -2.34 -2.67
N ALA A 91 -10.88 -1.98 -2.00
CA ALA A 91 -10.94 -1.34 -0.69
C ALA A 91 -11.68 0.01 -0.75
N GLN A 92 -11.35 0.88 -1.70
CA GLN A 92 -12.01 2.19 -1.88
C GLN A 92 -13.51 2.08 -2.17
N ASN A 93 -13.91 1.10 -3.00
CA ASN A 93 -15.32 0.88 -3.32
C ASN A 93 -16.16 0.53 -2.09
N LEU A 94 -15.62 -0.25 -1.14
CA LEU A 94 -16.30 -0.59 0.11
C LEU A 94 -16.55 0.61 1.03
N TYR A 95 -15.87 1.75 0.83
CA TYR A 95 -16.12 2.98 1.58
C TYR A 95 -17.11 3.92 0.89
N ARG A 96 -17.28 3.79 -0.42
CA ARG A 96 -18.22 4.60 -1.21
C ARG A 96 -19.65 4.06 -1.17
N SER A 97 -19.82 2.79 -0.77
CA SER A 97 -21.12 2.13 -0.49
C SER A 97 -21.48 2.20 0.98
#